data_AF-A0A1B6DLV6-F1
#
_entry.id   AF-A0A1B6DLV6-F1
#
_cell.length_a   1.000
_cell.length_b   1.000
_cell.length_c   1.000
_cell.angle_alpha   90.00
_cell.angle_beta   90.00
_cell.angle_gamma   90.00
#
_symmetry.space_group_name_H-M   'P 1'
#
loop_
_entity.id
_entity.type
_entity.pdbx_description
1 polymer ?
#
loop_
_entity_poly.entity_id
_entity_poly.type
_entity_poly.pdbx_seq_one_letter_code
_entity_poly.pdbx_strand_id
1 'polypeptide(L)'
;MYSEDLPEFNMFDYLATGIKDQPTLHYMRTYWLAVEQSLMYKMSSSFCLGPTPKHIIFFNYLKSFFRAYKNSPMFLFSLFNEASHDYVNTVGAIDKDLYDFLRSSFNEGLFNHSVVFILGDHGNRIDPIRTTEVGRIEDRMPMVSVIVPKWIDSIYPNWKSAVRENSRRLLSSYDIHATLLDILLTLKKQDTDISFKYEFLKESGLNHKLASHFSADSVGNSFFKLVSLNRNCESAGIPDWFCVCLNNKEQINPDDPRSVKAAKAVVKYFNSGLLKNLPNCAEQNLVKVERSELIKNQNEYRIQLMFRTMPGDGVFEALVNVKDKGATSVYDIVGEVLRINHYGTQADCLPRTLLANNTILRGVCYCI
;
A
#
# COMPACT_ATOMS: atom_id res chain seq x y z
N MET A 1 -5.25 -3.50 -19.97
CA MET A 1 -3.82 -3.85 -19.82
C MET A 1 -3.54 -4.01 -18.34
N TYR A 2 -2.77 -5.03 -17.99
CA TYR A 2 -2.12 -5.14 -16.69
C TYR A 2 -0.61 -5.28 -16.87
N SER A 3 0.17 -4.38 -16.28
CA SER A 3 1.60 -4.26 -16.52
C SER A 3 2.37 -4.02 -15.22
N GLU A 4 3.42 -4.79 -14.98
CA GLU A 4 4.29 -4.68 -13.81
C GLU A 4 5.68 -5.15 -14.19
N ASP A 5 6.71 -4.44 -13.72
CA ASP A 5 8.10 -4.55 -14.18
C ASP A 5 8.97 -5.53 -13.38
N LEU A 6 8.45 -6.03 -12.26
CA LEU A 6 9.17 -6.93 -11.36
C LEU A 6 8.40 -8.24 -11.13
N PRO A 7 8.62 -9.28 -11.97
CA PRO A 7 7.86 -10.54 -11.95
C PRO A 7 7.89 -11.32 -10.63
N GLU A 8 8.98 -11.21 -9.86
CA GLU A 8 9.14 -11.89 -8.57
C GLU A 8 8.27 -11.27 -7.47
N PHE A 9 8.18 -9.93 -7.45
CA PHE A 9 7.43 -9.15 -6.46
C PHE A 9 6.09 -8.65 -7.01
N ASN A 10 5.60 -9.28 -8.08
CA ASN A 10 4.35 -8.90 -8.72
C ASN A 10 3.17 -9.07 -7.75
N MET A 11 2.23 -8.11 -7.77
CA MET A 11 1.03 -8.08 -6.91
C MET A 11 0.31 -9.43 -6.73
N PHE A 12 0.17 -10.23 -7.79
CA PHE A 12 -0.59 -11.48 -7.73
C PHE A 12 0.26 -12.74 -7.60
N ASP A 13 1.57 -12.63 -7.81
CA ASP A 13 2.51 -13.76 -7.81
C ASP A 13 3.38 -13.79 -6.55
N TYR A 14 3.55 -12.67 -5.85
CA TYR A 14 4.42 -12.59 -4.69
C TYR A 14 3.94 -13.51 -3.55
N LEU A 15 4.76 -14.51 -3.22
CA LEU A 15 4.46 -15.58 -2.24
C LEU A 15 3.19 -16.39 -2.55
N ALA A 16 2.59 -16.19 -3.70
CA ALA A 16 1.36 -16.84 -4.12
C ALA A 16 1.63 -17.80 -5.29
N THR A 17 0.60 -18.55 -5.69
CA THR A 17 0.66 -19.39 -6.89
C THR A 17 0.56 -18.59 -8.18
N GLY A 18 0.29 -17.28 -8.10
CA GLY A 18 0.16 -16.43 -9.27
C GLY A 18 -1.17 -16.54 -10.00
N ILE A 19 -1.24 -15.83 -11.13
CA ILE A 19 -2.36 -15.92 -12.07
C ILE A 19 -2.08 -17.02 -13.10
N LYS A 20 -2.96 -18.02 -13.17
CA LYS A 20 -2.82 -19.17 -14.08
C LYS A 20 -3.11 -18.81 -15.54
N ASP A 21 -4.21 -18.10 -15.79
CA ASP A 21 -4.67 -17.72 -17.12
C ASP A 21 -4.43 -16.23 -17.34
N GLN A 22 -3.99 -15.84 -18.54
CA GLN A 22 -3.66 -14.45 -18.83
C GLN A 22 -4.86 -13.51 -18.52
N PRO A 23 -4.73 -12.57 -17.56
CA PRO A 23 -5.89 -11.85 -17.00
C PRO A 23 -6.41 -10.74 -17.90
N THR A 24 -5.58 -10.25 -18.83
CA THR A 24 -5.94 -9.18 -19.75
C THR A 24 -5.26 -9.39 -21.10
N LEU A 25 -5.80 -8.79 -22.17
CA LEU A 25 -5.22 -8.87 -23.51
C LEU A 25 -3.73 -8.48 -23.57
N HIS A 26 -3.32 -7.52 -22.73
CA HIS A 26 -1.95 -7.03 -22.63
C HIS A 26 -1.42 -7.29 -21.23
N TYR A 27 -0.59 -8.33 -21.09
CA TYR A 27 -0.04 -8.78 -19.82
C TYR A 27 1.48 -8.82 -19.86
N MET A 28 2.14 -7.85 -19.24
CA MET A 28 3.59 -7.65 -19.42
C MET A 28 4.47 -8.67 -18.69
N ARG A 29 3.93 -9.43 -17.72
CA ARG A 29 4.72 -10.37 -16.93
C ARG A 29 5.41 -11.43 -17.77
N THR A 30 4.75 -11.94 -18.82
CA THR A 30 5.34 -12.96 -19.72
C THR A 30 6.56 -12.43 -20.46
N TYR A 31 6.55 -11.15 -20.84
CA TYR A 31 7.70 -10.47 -21.43
C TYR A 31 8.86 -10.40 -20.43
N TRP A 32 8.61 -9.93 -19.21
CA TRP A 32 9.67 -9.78 -18.21
C TRP A 32 10.28 -11.12 -17.77
N LEU A 33 9.48 -12.18 -17.64
CA LEU A 33 10.00 -13.54 -17.39
C LEU A 33 10.94 -14.02 -18.50
N ALA A 34 10.61 -13.73 -19.76
CA ALA A 34 11.48 -14.07 -20.89
C ALA A 34 12.76 -13.22 -20.89
N VAL A 35 12.65 -11.94 -20.54
CA VAL A 35 13.80 -11.04 -20.38
C VAL A 35 14.75 -11.55 -19.29
N GLU A 36 14.24 -11.90 -18.10
CA GLU A 36 15.05 -12.39 -16.98
C GLU A 36 15.83 -13.67 -17.31
N GLN A 37 15.31 -14.50 -18.22
CA GLN A 37 15.99 -15.71 -18.68
C GLN A 37 17.06 -15.45 -19.75
N SER A 38 17.04 -14.28 -20.40
CA SER A 38 17.92 -13.95 -21.52
C SER A 38 19.37 -13.72 -21.11
N LEU A 39 20.31 -14.03 -22.01
CA LEU A 39 21.73 -13.70 -21.82
C LEU A 39 21.95 -12.19 -21.71
N MET A 40 21.19 -11.39 -22.47
CA MET A 40 21.29 -9.93 -22.45
C MET A 40 21.03 -9.38 -21.06
N TYR A 41 19.94 -9.81 -20.40
CA TYR A 41 19.63 -9.40 -19.04
C TYR A 41 20.73 -9.78 -18.05
N LYS A 42 21.22 -11.02 -18.11
CA LYS A 42 22.30 -11.52 -17.24
C LYS A 42 23.62 -10.75 -17.40
N MET A 43 23.84 -10.11 -18.54
CA MET A 43 25.02 -9.28 -18.82
C MET A 43 24.78 -7.78 -18.59
N SER A 44 23.55 -7.39 -18.26
CA SER A 44 23.18 -5.98 -18.07
C SER A 44 23.53 -5.51 -16.66
N SER A 45 23.76 -4.20 -16.51
CA SER A 45 23.79 -3.56 -15.19
C SER A 45 22.40 -3.62 -14.54
N SER A 46 22.36 -3.51 -13.20
CA SER A 46 21.11 -3.37 -12.45
C SER A 46 20.20 -2.30 -13.06
N PHE A 47 18.89 -2.53 -13.07
CA PHE A 47 17.87 -1.65 -13.68
C PHE A 47 17.94 -1.48 -15.21
N CYS A 48 18.84 -2.16 -15.92
CA CYS A 48 19.00 -2.04 -17.36
C CYS A 48 18.70 -3.36 -18.11
N LEU A 49 18.33 -3.23 -19.38
CA LEU A 49 18.35 -4.29 -20.38
C LEU A 49 19.24 -3.85 -21.55
N GLY A 50 20.43 -4.42 -21.63
CA GLY A 50 21.51 -3.94 -22.47
C GLY A 50 21.86 -2.48 -22.12
N PRO A 51 21.89 -1.55 -23.10
CA PRO A 51 22.16 -0.15 -22.84
C PRO A 51 20.94 0.66 -22.37
N THR A 52 19.75 0.04 -22.30
CA THR A 52 18.49 0.75 -22.07
C THR A 52 18.01 0.55 -20.64
N PRO A 53 17.73 1.62 -19.88
CA PRO A 53 17.06 1.49 -18.59
C PRO A 53 15.68 0.83 -18.74
N LYS A 54 15.35 -0.12 -17.88
CA LYS A 54 14.12 -0.93 -17.98
C LYS A 54 12.84 -0.08 -17.91
N HIS A 55 12.84 1.00 -17.13
CA HIS A 55 11.71 1.94 -17.05
C HIS A 55 11.41 2.63 -18.38
N ILE A 56 12.41 2.86 -19.23
CA ILE A 56 12.21 3.43 -20.56
C ILE A 56 11.48 2.44 -21.47
N ILE A 57 11.85 1.16 -21.44
CA ILE A 57 11.14 0.09 -22.17
C ILE A 57 9.68 0.05 -21.73
N PHE A 58 9.46 0.13 -20.42
CA PHE A 58 8.14 0.12 -19.81
C PHE A 58 7.30 1.34 -20.24
N PHE A 59 7.82 2.57 -20.11
CA PHE A 59 7.13 3.78 -20.56
C PHE A 59 6.82 3.77 -22.06
N ASN A 60 7.72 3.25 -22.88
CA ASN A 60 7.47 3.09 -24.31
C ASN A 60 6.34 2.10 -24.60
N TYR A 61 6.22 1.02 -23.81
CA TYR A 61 5.12 0.08 -23.92
C TYR A 61 3.77 0.73 -23.55
N LEU A 62 3.71 1.44 -22.42
CA LEU A 62 2.52 2.19 -22.02
C LEU A 62 2.10 3.21 -23.09
N LYS A 63 3.08 3.98 -23.62
CA LYS A 63 2.82 4.98 -24.66
C LYS A 63 2.29 4.35 -25.94
N SER A 64 2.84 3.20 -26.34
CA SER A 64 2.38 2.45 -27.51
C SER A 64 0.95 1.92 -27.33
N PHE A 65 0.60 1.47 -26.12
CA PHE A 65 -0.78 1.10 -25.79
C PHE A 65 -1.74 2.29 -25.92
N PHE A 66 -1.41 3.45 -25.33
CA PHE A 66 -2.24 4.65 -25.47
C PHE A 66 -2.44 5.06 -26.93
N ARG A 67 -1.41 4.95 -27.77
CA ARG A 67 -1.50 5.24 -29.22
C ARG A 67 -2.40 4.26 -29.96
N ALA A 68 -2.22 2.96 -29.71
CA ALA A 68 -2.98 1.90 -30.37
C ALA A 68 -4.47 1.95 -30.02
N TYR A 69 -4.79 2.29 -28.76
CA TYR A 69 -6.16 2.31 -28.25
C TYR A 69 -6.73 3.72 -28.07
N LYS A 70 -6.14 4.76 -28.68
CA LYS A 70 -6.54 6.16 -28.50
C LYS A 70 -8.03 6.46 -28.73
N ASN A 71 -8.69 5.64 -29.54
CA ASN A 71 -10.11 5.75 -29.93
C ASN A 71 -10.95 4.56 -29.42
N SER A 72 -10.43 3.77 -28.48
CA SER A 72 -11.11 2.60 -27.94
C SER A 72 -11.28 2.71 -26.43
N PRO A 73 -12.38 2.21 -25.85
CA PRO A 73 -12.49 2.06 -24.41
C PRO A 73 -11.34 1.20 -23.88
N MET A 74 -10.66 1.68 -22.84
CA MET A 74 -9.52 0.98 -22.25
C MET A 74 -9.50 1.16 -20.74
N PHE A 75 -9.00 0.12 -20.06
CA PHE A 75 -8.59 0.18 -18.66
C PHE A 75 -7.14 -0.30 -18.58
N LEU A 76 -6.28 0.54 -18.01
CA LEU A 76 -4.86 0.28 -17.82
C LEU A 76 -4.58 0.33 -16.33
N PHE A 77 -4.11 -0.79 -15.79
CA PHE A 77 -3.57 -0.87 -14.44
C PHE A 77 -2.10 -1.23 -14.54
N SER A 78 -1.24 -0.37 -14.01
CA SER A 78 0.21 -0.53 -14.15
C SER A 78 0.91 -0.18 -12.86
N LEU A 79 1.82 -1.06 -12.45
CA LEU A 79 2.72 -0.84 -11.33
C LEU A 79 4.16 -0.76 -11.82
N PHE A 80 4.92 0.13 -11.21
CA PHE A 80 6.33 0.30 -11.49
C PHE A 80 7.08 0.19 -10.17
N ASN A 81 7.68 -0.97 -9.94
CA ASN A 81 8.19 -1.38 -8.65
C ASN A 81 9.70 -1.21 -8.58
N GLU A 82 10.43 -1.53 -9.63
CA GLU A 82 11.85 -1.83 -9.50
C GLU A 82 12.66 -0.65 -8.95
N ALA A 83 12.40 0.57 -9.45
CA ALA A 83 13.14 1.75 -8.97
C ALA A 83 12.62 2.32 -7.64
N SER A 84 11.49 1.83 -7.10
CA SER A 84 10.90 2.36 -5.86
C SER A 84 10.85 1.35 -4.71
N HIS A 85 11.12 0.07 -4.97
CA HIS A 85 10.86 -1.01 -4.00
C HIS A 85 11.79 -0.97 -2.78
N ASP A 86 13.10 -0.82 -2.99
CA ASP A 86 14.08 -1.05 -1.92
C ASP A 86 14.58 0.25 -1.25
N TYR A 87 14.88 1.28 -2.05
CA TYR A 87 15.56 2.48 -1.56
C TYR A 87 14.79 3.74 -1.91
N VAL A 88 14.69 4.67 -0.96
CA VAL A 88 13.97 5.94 -1.19
C VAL A 88 14.64 6.81 -2.26
N ASN A 89 15.94 6.66 -2.48
CA ASN A 89 16.69 7.53 -3.40
C ASN A 89 16.67 7.03 -4.86
N THR A 90 16.29 5.79 -5.13
CA THR A 90 16.30 5.24 -6.50
C THR A 90 15.19 5.81 -7.37
N VAL A 91 14.10 6.34 -6.78
CA VAL A 91 13.06 7.04 -7.55
C VAL A 91 13.56 8.32 -8.21
N GLY A 92 14.65 8.92 -7.72
CA GLY A 92 15.27 10.07 -8.38
C GLY A 92 15.81 9.73 -9.78
N ALA A 93 16.15 8.46 -10.04
CA ALA A 93 16.65 8.01 -11.34
C ALA A 93 15.58 8.01 -12.44
N ILE A 94 14.30 7.94 -12.07
CA ILE A 94 13.18 7.89 -13.02
C ILE A 94 12.48 9.24 -13.20
N ASP A 95 12.75 10.24 -12.36
CA ASP A 95 11.99 11.49 -12.27
C ASP A 95 11.91 12.23 -13.62
N LYS A 96 13.08 12.49 -14.24
CA LYS A 96 13.15 13.17 -15.53
C LYS A 96 12.44 12.37 -16.64
N ASP A 97 12.61 11.04 -16.65
CA ASP A 97 12.05 10.20 -17.69
C ASP A 97 10.54 10.02 -17.54
N LEU A 98 10.03 10.00 -16.31
CA LEU A 98 8.59 10.06 -16.03
C LEU A 98 8.01 11.38 -16.48
N TYR A 99 8.67 12.51 -16.20
CA TYR A 99 8.28 13.82 -16.70
C TYR A 99 8.21 13.85 -18.24
N ASP A 100 9.24 13.35 -18.92
CA ASP A 100 9.30 13.32 -20.38
C ASP A 100 8.22 12.40 -20.98
N PHE A 101 7.95 11.26 -20.35
CA PHE A 101 6.83 10.37 -20.71
C PHE A 101 5.48 11.09 -20.59
N LEU A 102 5.19 11.73 -19.45
CA LEU A 102 3.93 12.42 -19.20
C LEU A 102 3.76 13.62 -20.14
N ARG A 103 4.79 14.47 -20.27
CA ARG A 103 4.76 15.65 -21.13
C ARG A 103 4.57 15.28 -22.59
N SER A 104 5.31 14.29 -23.07
CA SER A 104 5.19 13.87 -24.47
C SER A 104 3.85 13.19 -24.76
N SER A 105 3.30 12.44 -23.81
CA SER A 105 1.96 11.83 -23.92
C SER A 105 0.85 12.88 -23.91
N PHE A 106 0.98 13.92 -23.08
CA PHE A 106 0.06 15.05 -23.05
C PHE A 106 0.10 15.86 -24.36
N ASN A 107 1.30 16.19 -24.86
CA ASN A 107 1.46 16.95 -26.10
C ASN A 107 0.92 16.21 -27.33
N GLU A 108 1.00 14.88 -27.33
CA GLU A 108 0.43 14.03 -28.37
C GLU A 108 -1.10 13.85 -28.23
N GLY A 109 -1.70 14.34 -27.15
CA GLY A 109 -3.14 14.24 -26.91
C GLY A 109 -3.58 12.86 -26.44
N LEU A 110 -2.67 12.01 -25.93
CA LEU A 110 -2.97 10.65 -25.50
C LEU A 110 -3.90 10.58 -24.29
N PHE A 111 -3.96 11.65 -23.50
CA PHE A 111 -4.85 11.75 -22.33
C PHE A 111 -6.19 12.45 -22.63
N ASN A 112 -6.47 12.78 -23.89
CA ASN A 112 -7.68 13.53 -24.27
C ASN A 112 -8.99 12.77 -24.00
N HIS A 113 -8.96 11.46 -23.82
CA HIS A 113 -10.16 10.65 -23.55
C HIS A 113 -9.97 9.75 -22.32
N SER A 114 -9.08 10.13 -21.40
CA SER A 114 -8.75 9.30 -20.24
C SER A 114 -8.58 10.15 -18.99
N VAL A 115 -9.10 9.66 -17.87
CA VAL A 115 -8.66 10.10 -16.54
C VAL A 115 -7.46 9.24 -16.17
N VAL A 116 -6.32 9.88 -15.90
CA VAL A 116 -5.06 9.19 -15.56
C VAL A 116 -4.75 9.43 -14.10
N PHE A 117 -4.51 8.35 -13.38
CA PHE A 117 -4.03 8.39 -12.00
C PHE A 117 -2.56 8.01 -11.97
N ILE A 118 -1.76 8.77 -11.25
CA ILE A 118 -0.37 8.47 -10.94
C ILE A 118 -0.28 8.43 -9.42
N LEU A 119 -0.03 7.25 -8.87
CA LEU A 119 -0.09 7.04 -7.43
C LEU A 119 0.98 6.07 -6.93
N GLY A 120 1.36 6.24 -5.67
CA GLY A 120 2.04 5.20 -4.89
C GLY A 120 1.02 4.33 -4.17
N ASP A 121 1.36 3.07 -3.93
CA ASP A 121 0.60 2.17 -3.06
C ASP A 121 0.95 2.40 -1.58
N HIS A 122 2.22 2.71 -1.30
CA HIS A 122 2.74 3.14 0.01
C HIS A 122 4.02 3.99 -0.15
N GLY A 123 4.53 4.57 0.95
CA GLY A 123 5.89 5.14 1.00
C GLY A 123 6.96 4.10 1.32
N ASN A 124 8.20 4.50 1.63
CA ASN A 124 9.24 3.49 1.90
C ASN A 124 9.00 2.79 3.27
N ARG A 125 8.88 1.46 3.24
CA ARG A 125 8.49 0.62 4.38
C ARG A 125 9.63 0.07 5.22
N ILE A 126 10.86 0.03 4.69
CA ILE A 126 11.92 -0.83 5.24
C ILE A 126 13.30 -0.11 5.30
N ASP A 127 13.48 0.99 4.57
CA ASP A 127 14.68 1.84 4.62
C ASP A 127 14.86 2.49 6.01
N PRO A 128 16.09 2.73 6.50
CA PRO A 128 16.35 3.45 7.75
C PRO A 128 15.50 4.70 8.01
N ILE A 129 15.09 5.43 6.97
CA ILE A 129 14.16 6.57 7.11
C ILE A 129 12.87 6.19 7.84
N ARG A 130 12.41 4.94 7.74
CA ARG A 130 11.16 4.46 8.34
C ARG A 130 11.14 4.51 9.87
N THR A 131 12.31 4.59 10.50
CA THR A 131 12.45 4.77 11.97
C THR A 131 12.21 6.22 12.42
N THR A 132 12.13 7.17 11.50
CA THR A 132 11.85 8.58 11.77
C THR A 132 10.34 8.87 11.68
N GLU A 133 9.89 9.98 12.27
CA GLU A 133 8.49 10.39 12.14
C GLU A 133 8.09 10.71 10.69
N VAL A 134 9.00 11.34 9.93
CA VAL A 134 8.76 11.65 8.51
C VAL A 134 8.60 10.35 7.72
N GLY A 135 9.50 9.38 7.89
CA GLY A 135 9.39 8.09 7.20
C GLY A 135 8.12 7.31 7.56
N ARG A 136 7.65 7.41 8.81
CA ARG A 136 6.36 6.85 9.23
C ARG A 136 5.18 7.52 8.51
N ILE A 137 5.22 8.84 8.31
CA ILE A 137 4.19 9.57 7.57
C ILE A 137 4.24 9.17 6.09
N GLU A 138 5.42 9.19 5.48
CA GLU A 138 5.64 8.82 4.07
C GLU A 138 5.09 7.42 3.77
N ASP A 139 5.42 6.41 4.60
CA ASP A 139 4.88 5.04 4.50
C ASP A 139 3.35 5.01 4.37
N ARG A 140 2.67 5.86 5.14
CA ARG A 140 1.20 5.84 5.33
C ARG A 140 0.45 6.85 4.46
N MET A 141 1.15 7.74 3.77
CA MET A 141 0.57 8.85 3.00
C MET A 141 1.11 8.85 1.56
N PRO A 142 0.80 7.83 0.75
CA PRO A 142 1.25 7.81 -0.63
C PRO A 142 0.62 8.96 -1.43
N MET A 143 1.39 9.47 -2.39
CA MET A 143 0.93 10.51 -3.31
C MET A 143 -0.11 9.96 -4.29
N VAL A 144 -1.13 10.76 -4.61
CA VAL A 144 -2.03 10.55 -5.76
C VAL A 144 -2.11 11.84 -6.58
N SER A 145 -1.82 11.74 -7.87
CA SER A 145 -2.01 12.79 -8.87
C SER A 145 -3.04 12.36 -9.91
N VAL A 146 -3.93 13.28 -10.27
CA VAL A 146 -5.03 13.01 -11.22
C VAL A 146 -4.93 13.97 -12.40
N ILE A 147 -4.89 13.41 -13.61
CA ILE A 147 -4.96 14.14 -14.87
C ILE A 147 -6.34 13.87 -15.47
N VAL A 148 -7.05 14.95 -15.80
CA VAL A 148 -8.35 14.90 -16.47
C VAL A 148 -8.27 15.55 -17.86
N PRO A 149 -9.09 15.11 -18.84
CA PRO A 149 -9.13 15.75 -20.16
C PRO A 149 -9.51 17.23 -20.09
N LYS A 150 -8.96 18.06 -21.00
CA LYS A 150 -9.21 19.50 -21.00
C LYS A 150 -10.69 19.88 -21.18
N TRP A 151 -11.45 19.08 -21.92
CA TRP A 151 -12.88 19.32 -22.17
C TRP A 151 -13.77 19.06 -20.95
N ILE A 152 -13.22 18.44 -19.88
CA ILE A 152 -13.98 18.21 -18.63
C ILE A 152 -14.45 19.52 -18.02
N ASP A 153 -13.70 20.62 -18.15
CA ASP A 153 -14.12 21.92 -17.63
C ASP A 153 -15.45 22.40 -18.25
N SER A 154 -15.79 21.93 -19.47
CA SER A 154 -17.05 22.26 -20.16
C SER A 154 -18.20 21.30 -19.82
N ILE A 155 -17.92 20.01 -19.63
CA ILE A 155 -18.96 18.98 -19.44
C ILE A 155 -19.21 18.69 -17.95
N TYR A 156 -18.16 18.70 -17.14
CA TYR A 156 -18.19 18.45 -15.70
C TYR A 156 -17.39 19.53 -14.94
N PRO A 157 -17.88 20.79 -14.89
CA PRO A 157 -17.13 21.94 -14.38
C PRO A 157 -16.67 21.80 -12.92
N ASN A 158 -17.30 20.91 -12.14
CA ASN A 158 -16.97 20.71 -10.73
C ASN A 158 -15.84 19.69 -10.48
N TRP A 159 -15.45 18.87 -11.47
CA TRP A 159 -14.46 17.81 -11.24
C TRP A 159 -13.10 18.39 -10.85
N LYS A 160 -12.61 19.35 -11.64
CA LYS A 160 -11.28 19.94 -11.44
C LYS A 160 -11.20 20.77 -10.16
N SER A 161 -12.25 21.50 -9.82
CA SER A 161 -12.33 22.24 -8.56
C SER A 161 -12.40 21.30 -7.36
N ALA A 162 -13.20 20.23 -7.41
CA ALA A 162 -13.26 19.23 -6.35
C ALA A 162 -11.91 18.54 -6.13
N VAL A 163 -11.22 18.10 -7.19
CA VAL A 163 -9.87 17.49 -7.09
C VAL A 163 -8.89 18.47 -6.45
N ARG A 164 -8.90 19.75 -6.86
CA ARG A 164 -8.03 20.78 -6.29
C ARG A 164 -8.31 21.01 -4.80
N GLU A 165 -9.57 21.11 -4.41
CA GLU A 165 -9.95 21.30 -3.01
C GLU A 165 -9.64 20.07 -2.15
N ASN A 166 -9.85 18.87 -2.69
CA ASN A 166 -9.60 17.61 -2.02
C ASN A 166 -8.10 17.33 -1.83
N SER A 167 -7.21 17.96 -2.61
CA SER A 167 -5.75 17.84 -2.42
C SER A 167 -5.25 18.29 -1.04
N ARG A 168 -6.10 18.99 -0.27
CA ARG A 168 -5.82 19.44 1.10
C ARG A 168 -6.68 18.76 2.15
N ARG A 169 -7.31 17.63 1.81
CA ARG A 169 -8.27 16.90 2.66
C ARG A 169 -7.83 15.46 2.85
N LEU A 170 -8.31 14.82 3.92
CA LEU A 170 -8.02 13.41 4.19
C LEU A 170 -8.76 12.51 3.19
N LEU A 171 -7.97 11.80 2.40
CA LEU A 171 -8.43 10.81 1.42
C LEU A 171 -7.86 9.43 1.78
N SER A 172 -8.46 8.38 1.22
CA SER A 172 -8.00 7.00 1.37
C SER A 172 -8.16 6.22 0.07
N SER A 173 -7.62 5.00 0.01
CA SER A 173 -7.77 4.12 -1.14
C SER A 173 -9.23 3.79 -1.49
N TYR A 174 -10.14 3.89 -0.51
CA TYR A 174 -11.59 3.76 -0.74
C TYR A 174 -12.13 4.87 -1.64
N ASP A 175 -11.57 6.08 -1.55
CA ASP A 175 -11.96 7.20 -2.40
C ASP A 175 -11.48 7.01 -3.83
N ILE A 176 -10.32 6.39 -4.04
CA ILE A 176 -9.84 5.99 -5.37
C ILE A 176 -10.85 5.03 -5.99
N HIS A 177 -11.26 4.00 -5.26
CA HIS A 177 -12.29 3.05 -5.71
C HIS A 177 -13.62 3.76 -6.03
N ALA A 178 -14.12 4.62 -5.13
CA ALA A 178 -15.33 5.39 -5.37
C ALA A 178 -15.22 6.32 -6.59
N THR A 179 -14.04 6.89 -6.85
CA THR A 179 -13.76 7.72 -8.03
C THR A 179 -13.79 6.89 -9.31
N LEU A 180 -13.19 5.69 -9.32
CA LEU A 180 -13.25 4.78 -10.48
C LEU A 180 -14.69 4.38 -10.81
N LEU A 181 -15.52 4.13 -9.80
CA LEU A 181 -16.96 3.89 -9.99
C LEU A 181 -17.69 5.11 -10.57
N ASP A 182 -17.39 6.32 -10.07
CA ASP A 182 -17.98 7.57 -10.57
C ASP A 182 -17.63 7.81 -12.06
N ILE A 183 -16.40 7.51 -12.47
CA ILE A 183 -15.97 7.54 -13.88
C ILE A 183 -16.79 6.54 -14.71
N LEU A 184 -16.91 5.29 -14.24
CA LEU A 184 -17.66 4.25 -14.95
C LEU A 184 -19.13 4.65 -15.14
N LEU A 185 -19.75 5.24 -14.12
CA LEU A 185 -21.14 5.72 -14.19
C LEU A 185 -21.30 6.88 -15.16
N THR A 186 -20.28 7.74 -15.26
CA THR A 186 -20.25 8.83 -16.23
C THR A 186 -20.21 8.31 -17.67
N LEU A 187 -19.47 7.22 -17.92
CA LEU A 187 -19.45 6.55 -19.24
C LEU A 187 -20.77 5.86 -19.59
N LYS A 188 -21.51 5.38 -18.57
CA LYS A 188 -22.78 4.65 -18.74
C LYS A 188 -24.02 5.54 -18.90
N LYS A 189 -23.90 6.87 -18.80
CA LYS A 189 -25.03 7.82 -18.95
C LYS A 189 -25.66 7.88 -20.37
N GLN A 190 -25.50 6.83 -21.17
CA GLN A 190 -26.45 6.48 -22.23
C GLN A 190 -27.59 5.63 -21.59
N ASP A 191 -28.70 6.31 -21.30
CA ASP A 191 -30.08 5.78 -21.24
C ASP A 191 -30.54 4.80 -20.15
N THR A 192 -29.83 4.62 -19.04
CA THR A 192 -30.40 3.86 -17.91
C THR A 192 -30.14 4.52 -16.55
N ASP A 193 -31.21 4.62 -15.77
CA ASP A 193 -31.22 5.02 -14.35
C ASP A 193 -30.49 3.94 -13.52
N ILE A 194 -29.17 3.89 -13.67
CA ILE A 194 -28.31 2.98 -12.91
C ILE A 194 -27.87 3.75 -11.67
N SER A 195 -28.72 3.73 -10.64
CA SER A 195 -28.18 3.68 -9.30
C SER A 195 -27.24 2.46 -9.27
N PHE A 196 -25.93 2.69 -9.19
CA PHE A 196 -24.97 1.61 -8.98
C PHE A 196 -25.18 1.11 -7.56
N LYS A 197 -26.20 0.27 -7.39
CA LYS A 197 -26.48 -0.36 -6.11
C LYS A 197 -25.29 -1.26 -5.83
N TYR A 198 -24.63 -1.00 -4.72
CA TYR A 198 -23.66 -1.90 -4.09
C TYR A 198 -24.20 -3.35 -3.97
N GLU A 199 -25.53 -3.53 -4.00
CA GLU A 199 -26.22 -4.82 -4.11
C GLU A 199 -25.87 -5.60 -5.39
N PHE A 200 -25.63 -4.95 -6.52
CA PHE A 200 -25.24 -5.64 -7.77
C PHE A 200 -23.85 -6.30 -7.66
N LEU A 201 -22.96 -5.72 -6.84
CA LEU A 201 -21.68 -6.34 -6.48
C LEU A 201 -21.88 -7.57 -5.59
N LYS A 202 -22.86 -7.55 -4.67
CA LYS A 202 -23.23 -8.74 -3.86
C LYS A 202 -23.81 -9.87 -4.74
N GLU A 203 -24.60 -9.52 -5.76
CA GLU A 203 -25.18 -10.49 -6.70
C GLU A 203 -24.16 -11.09 -7.67
N SER A 204 -23.07 -10.38 -7.97
CA SER A 204 -21.98 -10.85 -8.84
C SER A 204 -21.11 -11.98 -8.24
N GLY A 205 -21.44 -12.47 -7.05
CA GLY A 205 -20.69 -13.54 -6.38
C GLY A 205 -19.34 -13.08 -5.82
N LEU A 206 -19.13 -11.77 -5.61
CA LEU A 206 -17.96 -11.24 -4.93
C LEU A 206 -17.88 -11.85 -3.54
N ASN A 207 -16.88 -12.71 -3.36
CA ASN A 207 -16.66 -13.54 -2.19
C ASN A 207 -16.79 -12.74 -0.89
N HIS A 208 -17.42 -13.31 0.13
CA HIS A 208 -17.48 -12.76 1.49
C HIS A 208 -16.09 -12.37 2.04
N LYS A 209 -15.00 -12.96 1.54
CA LYS A 209 -13.60 -12.55 1.76
C LYS A 209 -13.24 -11.17 1.20
N LEU A 210 -13.77 -10.76 0.05
CA LEU A 210 -13.52 -9.42 -0.50
C LEU A 210 -14.37 -8.36 0.23
N ALA A 211 -15.62 -8.71 0.58
CA ALA A 211 -16.46 -7.85 1.42
C ALA A 211 -15.87 -7.63 2.83
N SER A 212 -15.10 -8.59 3.35
CA SER A 212 -14.36 -8.47 4.61
C SER A 212 -12.94 -7.91 4.45
N HIS A 213 -12.36 -7.95 3.25
CA HIS A 213 -11.08 -7.27 2.95
C HIS A 213 -11.22 -5.75 3.05
N PHE A 214 -12.37 -5.22 2.65
CA PHE A 214 -12.78 -3.86 2.99
C PHE A 214 -13.26 -3.84 4.45
N SER A 215 -12.34 -3.92 5.40
CA SER A 215 -12.63 -4.01 6.84
C SER A 215 -13.25 -2.74 7.45
N ALA A 216 -13.54 -1.72 6.62
CA ALA A 216 -14.10 -0.46 7.05
C ALA A 216 -15.44 -0.19 6.36
N ASP A 217 -16.38 0.38 7.13
CA ASP A 217 -17.70 0.80 6.66
C ASP A 217 -17.67 1.99 5.67
N SER A 218 -16.48 2.45 5.27
CA SER A 218 -16.34 3.58 4.35
C SER A 218 -16.66 3.16 2.92
N VAL A 219 -17.71 3.73 2.34
CA VAL A 219 -18.07 3.57 0.93
C VAL A 219 -17.17 4.38 -0.02
N GLY A 220 -16.23 5.18 0.53
CA GLY A 220 -15.41 6.12 -0.22
C GLY A 220 -16.18 7.34 -0.76
N ASN A 221 -15.47 8.43 -1.02
CA ASN A 221 -15.97 9.64 -1.66
C ASN A 221 -15.20 9.86 -2.95
N SER A 222 -15.91 9.95 -4.08
CA SER A 222 -15.28 10.30 -5.36
C SER A 222 -14.50 11.62 -5.25
N PHE A 223 -13.30 11.66 -5.81
CA PHE A 223 -12.45 12.85 -5.89
C PHE A 223 -13.11 14.00 -6.64
N PHE A 224 -14.14 13.70 -7.44
CA PHE A 224 -14.91 14.70 -8.19
C PHE A 224 -16.07 15.32 -7.40
N LYS A 225 -16.19 14.96 -6.12
CA LYS A 225 -17.11 15.57 -5.15
C LYS A 225 -16.31 16.11 -3.97
N LEU A 226 -16.78 17.19 -3.38
CA LEU A 226 -16.09 17.82 -2.26
C LEU A 226 -16.15 16.93 -1.01
N VAL A 227 -14.99 16.52 -0.49
CA VAL A 227 -14.88 15.70 0.72
C VAL A 227 -14.97 16.58 1.96
N SER A 228 -15.63 16.15 3.05
CA SER A 228 -15.75 16.98 4.27
C SER A 228 -14.39 17.30 4.92
N LEU A 229 -14.23 18.53 5.45
CA LEU A 229 -13.06 18.91 6.27
C LEU A 229 -13.04 18.23 7.64
N ASN A 230 -14.21 17.79 8.13
CA ASN A 230 -14.33 17.12 9.43
C ASN A 230 -14.14 15.60 9.33
N ARG A 231 -13.69 15.09 8.17
CA ARG A 231 -13.46 13.66 7.96
C ARG A 231 -12.26 13.19 8.78
N ASN A 232 -12.43 12.09 9.49
CA ASN A 232 -11.41 11.44 10.31
C ASN A 232 -11.00 10.07 9.72
N CYS A 233 -9.99 9.42 10.29
CA CYS A 233 -9.51 8.12 9.81
C CYS A 233 -10.62 7.05 9.78
N GLU A 234 -11.45 6.96 10.82
CA GLU A 234 -12.58 6.02 10.90
C GLU A 234 -13.56 6.19 9.72
N SER A 235 -14.08 7.40 9.50
CA SER A 235 -14.97 7.71 8.37
C SER A 235 -14.29 7.61 6.99
N ALA A 236 -12.95 7.68 6.94
CA ALA A 236 -12.15 7.42 5.75
C ALA A 236 -11.83 5.94 5.54
N GLY A 237 -12.20 5.07 6.48
CA GLY A 237 -11.87 3.66 6.47
C GLY A 237 -10.38 3.36 6.67
N ILE A 238 -9.64 4.30 7.25
CA ILE A 238 -8.22 4.15 7.59
C ILE A 238 -8.15 3.55 9.00
N PRO A 239 -7.55 2.35 9.18
CA PRO A 239 -7.42 1.74 10.49
C PRO A 239 -6.57 2.57 11.45
N ASP A 240 -6.84 2.46 12.75
CA ASP A 240 -6.18 3.23 13.81
C ASP A 240 -4.64 3.11 13.78
N TRP A 241 -4.12 1.92 13.48
CA TRP A 241 -2.68 1.68 13.41
C TRP A 241 -2.00 2.33 12.19
N PHE A 242 -2.75 2.62 11.11
CA PHE A 242 -2.27 3.36 9.94
C PHE A 242 -2.62 4.85 9.99
N CYS A 243 -3.53 5.27 10.86
CA CYS A 243 -3.91 6.67 10.99
C CYS A 243 -2.71 7.57 11.36
N VAL A 244 -2.38 8.52 10.47
CA VAL A 244 -1.32 9.51 10.70
C VAL A 244 -1.77 10.70 11.54
N CYS A 245 -3.08 10.93 11.67
CA CYS A 245 -3.59 12.07 12.43
C CYS A 245 -3.02 12.08 13.86
N LEU A 246 -2.56 13.25 14.29
CA LEU A 246 -1.74 13.42 15.50
C LEU A 246 -2.54 13.80 16.75
N ASN A 247 -3.86 13.67 16.73
CA ASN A 247 -4.68 14.14 17.85
C ASN A 247 -4.37 13.31 19.10
N ASN A 248 -4.08 14.00 20.21
CA ASN A 248 -3.92 13.42 21.54
C ASN A 248 -2.75 12.42 21.71
N LYS A 249 -1.71 12.50 20.86
CA LYS A 249 -0.46 11.74 21.04
C LYS A 249 0.50 12.49 21.96
N GLU A 250 0.88 11.88 23.07
CA GLU A 250 1.89 12.38 24.00
C GLU A 250 3.11 11.46 23.92
N GLN A 251 4.26 11.97 23.48
CA GLN A 251 5.50 11.20 23.51
C GLN A 251 5.91 10.96 24.97
N ILE A 252 6.12 9.69 25.33
CA ILE A 252 6.57 9.29 26.67
C ILE A 252 7.95 8.65 26.60
N ASN A 253 8.65 8.60 27.74
CA ASN A 253 9.98 7.99 27.82
C ASN A 253 9.89 6.51 27.38
N PRO A 254 10.76 6.02 26.48
CA PRO A 254 10.80 4.60 26.11
C PRO A 254 10.93 3.64 27.29
N ASP A 255 11.59 4.06 28.38
CA ASP A 255 11.75 3.28 29.61
C ASP A 255 10.56 3.38 30.57
N ASP A 256 9.49 4.10 30.18
CA ASP A 256 8.26 4.16 30.98
C ASP A 256 7.72 2.75 31.23
N PRO A 257 7.39 2.38 32.49
CA PRO A 257 6.90 1.05 32.83
C PRO A 257 5.71 0.60 31.98
N ARG A 258 4.86 1.53 31.54
CA ARG A 258 3.71 1.24 30.67
C ARG A 258 4.17 0.82 29.28
N SER A 259 5.15 1.52 28.71
CA SER A 259 5.74 1.20 27.40
C SER A 259 6.44 -0.15 27.40
N VAL A 260 7.26 -0.41 28.41
CA VAL A 260 7.98 -1.68 28.54
C VAL A 260 7.01 -2.85 28.74
N LYS A 261 5.96 -2.70 29.56
CA LYS A 261 4.94 -3.73 29.74
C LYS A 261 4.15 -3.99 28.45
N ALA A 262 3.78 -2.95 27.72
CA ALA A 262 3.09 -3.09 26.44
C ALA A 262 3.98 -3.80 25.39
N ALA A 263 5.26 -3.45 25.28
CA ALA A 263 6.20 -4.13 24.38
C ALA A 263 6.39 -5.61 24.76
N LYS A 264 6.50 -5.92 26.07
CA LYS A 264 6.55 -7.30 26.56
C LYS A 264 5.26 -8.08 26.24
N ALA A 265 4.10 -7.44 26.25
CA ALA A 265 2.85 -8.07 25.84
C ALA A 265 2.86 -8.45 24.35
N VAL A 266 3.42 -7.60 23.49
CA VAL A 266 3.60 -7.91 22.06
C VAL A 266 4.60 -9.05 21.85
N VAL A 267 5.74 -9.07 22.56
CA VAL A 267 6.70 -10.18 22.49
C VAL A 267 6.09 -11.48 23.02
N LYS A 268 5.28 -11.43 24.08
CA LYS A 268 4.52 -12.59 24.56
C LYS A 268 3.55 -13.10 23.49
N TYR A 269 2.88 -12.20 22.77
CA TYR A 269 2.03 -12.58 21.64
C TYR A 269 2.82 -13.25 20.51
N PHE A 270 4.05 -12.82 20.23
CA PHE A 270 4.93 -13.52 19.30
C PHE A 270 5.19 -14.96 19.75
N ASN A 271 5.73 -15.15 20.96
CA ASN A 271 6.19 -16.46 21.42
C ASN A 271 5.03 -17.42 21.73
N SER A 272 4.00 -16.92 22.43
CA SER A 272 2.88 -17.75 22.89
C SER A 272 1.70 -17.82 21.92
N GLY A 273 1.67 -16.94 20.91
CA GLY A 273 0.64 -16.88 19.88
C GLY A 273 1.17 -17.34 18.53
N LEU A 274 1.99 -16.50 17.88
CA LEU A 274 2.44 -16.72 16.50
C LEU A 274 3.39 -17.92 16.36
N LEU A 275 4.36 -18.06 17.27
CA LEU A 275 5.45 -19.03 17.16
C LEU A 275 5.19 -20.33 17.93
N LYS A 276 4.09 -20.44 18.68
CA LYS A 276 3.82 -21.53 19.62
C LYS A 276 3.97 -22.94 19.04
N ASN A 277 3.63 -23.11 17.75
CA ASN A 277 3.68 -24.40 17.05
C ASN A 277 4.71 -24.40 15.90
N LEU A 278 5.70 -23.50 15.94
CA LEU A 278 6.72 -23.35 14.92
C LEU A 278 8.10 -23.62 15.55
N PRO A 279 8.48 -24.89 15.75
CA PRO A 279 9.72 -25.25 16.47
C PRO A 279 10.98 -24.79 15.74
N ASN A 280 10.90 -24.53 14.43
CA ASN A 280 12.01 -24.02 13.63
C ASN A 280 12.25 -22.52 13.83
N CYS A 281 11.41 -21.81 14.60
CA CYS A 281 11.57 -20.39 14.89
C CYS A 281 12.10 -20.20 16.31
N ALA A 282 13.14 -19.39 16.46
CA ALA A 282 13.70 -19.00 17.75
C ALA A 282 12.72 -18.15 18.57
N GLU A 283 12.80 -18.29 19.90
CA GLU A 283 12.06 -17.44 20.82
C GLU A 283 12.53 -15.97 20.74
N GLN A 284 11.58 -15.05 20.61
CA GLN A 284 11.84 -13.62 20.53
C GLN A 284 11.95 -12.99 21.91
N ASN A 285 12.92 -12.10 22.08
CA ASN A 285 13.20 -11.38 23.32
C ASN A 285 13.19 -9.87 23.07
N LEU A 286 12.56 -9.12 23.97
CA LEU A 286 12.59 -7.65 23.93
C LEU A 286 14.01 -7.16 24.24
N VAL A 287 14.59 -6.38 23.33
CA VAL A 287 15.87 -5.68 23.56
C VAL A 287 15.61 -4.34 24.23
N LYS A 288 14.83 -3.48 23.59
CA LYS A 288 14.48 -2.14 24.08
C LYS A 288 13.24 -1.60 23.40
N VAL A 289 12.58 -0.65 24.05
CA VAL A 289 11.63 0.27 23.38
C VAL A 289 12.45 1.40 22.78
N GLU A 290 12.23 1.73 21.52
CA GLU A 290 12.93 2.81 20.82
C GLU A 290 12.10 4.10 20.81
N ARG A 291 10.78 3.98 20.70
CA ARG A 291 9.84 5.10 20.76
C ARG A 291 8.51 4.67 21.37
N SER A 292 7.88 5.57 22.10
CA SER A 292 6.57 5.33 22.69
C SER A 292 5.71 6.59 22.69
N GLU A 293 4.46 6.44 22.28
CA GLU A 293 3.46 7.51 22.29
C GLU A 293 2.21 7.03 23.02
N LEU A 294 1.77 7.81 24.00
CA LEU A 294 0.55 7.60 24.75
C LEU A 294 -0.61 8.31 24.06
N ILE A 295 -1.71 7.59 23.85
CA ILE A 295 -2.95 8.12 23.30
C ILE A 295 -4.02 7.95 24.37
N LYS A 296 -4.40 9.05 25.02
CA LYS A 296 -5.38 9.03 26.12
C LYS A 296 -6.80 8.95 25.58
N ASN A 297 -7.61 8.04 26.11
CA ASN A 297 -9.03 7.92 25.79
C ASN A 297 -9.89 7.72 27.05
N GLN A 298 -10.22 8.81 27.74
CA GLN A 298 -11.03 8.81 28.98
C GLN A 298 -10.56 7.79 30.03
N ASN A 299 -11.10 6.56 30.03
CA ASN A 299 -10.82 5.47 30.97
C ASN A 299 -9.90 4.36 30.42
N GLU A 300 -9.55 4.41 29.14
CA GLU A 300 -8.58 3.53 28.49
C GLU A 300 -7.45 4.38 27.90
N TYR A 301 -6.27 3.80 27.72
CA TYR A 301 -5.23 4.45 26.95
C TYR A 301 -4.61 3.46 25.97
N ARG A 302 -4.13 3.99 24.85
CA ARG A 302 -3.38 3.22 23.88
C ARG A 302 -1.92 3.64 23.93
N ILE A 303 -1.04 2.69 23.68
CA ILE A 303 0.39 2.95 23.51
C ILE A 303 0.77 2.53 22.10
N GLN A 304 1.26 3.49 21.33
CA GLN A 304 1.94 3.21 20.08
C GLN A 304 3.43 3.06 20.35
N LEU A 305 3.97 1.92 19.95
CA LEU A 305 5.35 1.51 20.22
C LEU A 305 6.14 1.36 18.93
N MET A 306 7.42 1.73 19.02
CA MET A 306 8.50 1.21 18.18
C MET A 306 9.47 0.50 19.11
N PHE A 307 9.77 -0.77 18.88
CA PHE A 307 10.61 -1.57 19.77
C PHE A 307 11.47 -2.57 19.00
N ARG A 308 12.57 -3.00 19.63
CA ARG A 308 13.55 -3.92 19.04
C ARG A 308 13.54 -5.28 19.73
N THR A 309 13.65 -6.36 18.97
CA THR A 309 13.77 -7.73 19.48
C THR A 309 15.02 -8.46 18.98
N MET A 310 15.34 -9.56 19.65
CA MET A 310 16.33 -10.55 19.23
C MET A 310 15.77 -11.97 19.37
N PRO A 311 16.20 -12.93 18.54
CA PRO A 311 17.15 -12.80 17.43
C PRO A 311 16.53 -12.17 16.18
N GLY A 312 17.38 -11.79 15.21
CA GLY A 312 16.95 -11.19 13.93
C GLY A 312 16.97 -9.66 13.88
N ASP A 313 17.41 -9.01 14.96
CA ASP A 313 17.54 -7.55 15.10
C ASP A 313 16.28 -6.79 14.64
N GLY A 314 15.12 -7.24 15.11
CA GLY A 314 13.84 -6.83 14.57
C GLY A 314 13.28 -5.58 15.17
N VAL A 315 13.00 -4.58 14.33
CA VAL A 315 12.32 -3.35 14.73
C VAL A 315 10.86 -3.46 14.33
N PHE A 316 9.97 -3.32 15.32
CA PHE A 316 8.54 -3.48 15.14
C PHE A 316 7.77 -2.23 15.58
N GLU A 317 6.69 -1.93 14.85
CA GLU A 317 5.65 -1.01 15.29
C GLU A 317 4.40 -1.80 15.72
N ALA A 318 3.82 -1.40 16.85
CA ALA A 318 2.56 -1.95 17.33
C ALA A 318 1.72 -0.88 18.02
N LEU A 319 0.39 -1.01 17.94
CA LEU A 319 -0.55 -0.25 18.75
C LEU A 319 -1.16 -1.20 19.79
N VAL A 320 -1.09 -0.83 21.07
CA VAL A 320 -1.60 -1.65 22.18
C VAL A 320 -2.63 -0.86 22.96
N ASN A 321 -3.84 -1.40 23.09
CA ASN A 321 -4.85 -0.87 23.99
C ASN A 321 -4.62 -1.42 25.40
N VAL A 322 -4.64 -0.54 26.39
CA VAL A 322 -4.43 -0.89 27.79
C VAL A 322 -5.68 -0.58 28.59
N LYS A 323 -6.22 -1.63 29.21
CA LYS A 323 -7.39 -1.55 30.09
C LYS A 323 -6.98 -1.87 31.51
N ASP A 324 -7.02 -0.88 32.38
CA ASP A 324 -6.73 -1.07 33.80
C ASP A 324 -7.94 -1.69 34.51
N LYS A 325 -7.75 -2.89 35.04
CA LYS A 325 -8.73 -3.64 35.85
C LYS A 325 -8.28 -3.68 37.31
N GLY A 326 -8.12 -2.51 37.92
CA GLY A 326 -7.66 -2.37 39.30
C GLY A 326 -6.21 -2.82 39.48
N ALA A 327 -5.98 -4.01 40.04
CA ALA A 327 -4.64 -4.53 40.32
C ALA A 327 -3.91 -5.12 39.09
N THR A 328 -4.62 -5.35 37.98
CA THR A 328 -4.05 -5.88 36.74
C THR A 328 -4.43 -5.02 35.54
N SER A 329 -3.56 -4.97 34.54
CA SER A 329 -3.86 -4.33 33.26
C SER A 329 -3.94 -5.40 32.18
N VAL A 330 -4.93 -5.28 31.30
CA VAL A 330 -5.07 -6.10 30.08
C VAL A 330 -4.45 -5.35 28.92
N TYR A 331 -3.66 -6.05 28.10
CA TYR A 331 -2.96 -5.51 26.94
C TYR A 331 -3.50 -6.18 25.68
N ASP A 332 -4.26 -5.44 24.89
CA ASP A 332 -4.86 -5.92 23.65
C ASP A 332 -4.12 -5.29 22.46
N ILE A 333 -3.54 -6.11 21.60
CA ILE A 333 -2.88 -5.63 20.37
C ILE A 333 -3.97 -5.17 19.41
N VAL A 334 -3.87 -3.92 18.95
CA VAL A 334 -4.84 -3.31 18.04
C VAL A 334 -4.34 -3.48 16.61
N GLY A 335 -5.05 -4.30 15.84
CA GLY A 335 -4.74 -4.55 14.43
C GLY A 335 -3.44 -5.30 14.24
N GLU A 336 -2.63 -4.82 13.30
CA GLU A 336 -1.40 -5.49 12.86
C GLU A 336 -0.15 -4.98 13.57
N VAL A 337 0.80 -5.88 13.79
CA VAL A 337 2.17 -5.56 14.20
C VAL A 337 3.03 -5.52 12.94
N LEU A 338 3.80 -4.45 12.74
CA LEU A 338 4.58 -4.22 11.53
C LEU A 338 6.06 -4.41 11.81
N ARG A 339 6.74 -5.28 11.06
CA ARG A 339 8.21 -5.30 10.99
C ARG A 339 8.66 -4.19 10.04
N ILE A 340 9.43 -3.21 10.54
CA ILE A 340 9.77 -1.97 9.81
C ILE A 340 11.22 -1.89 9.33
N ASN A 341 12.03 -2.92 9.55
CA ASN A 341 13.38 -3.05 8.99
C ASN A 341 13.56 -4.40 8.29
N HIS A 342 14.57 -4.48 7.42
CA HIS A 342 14.82 -5.66 6.59
C HIS A 342 15.00 -6.92 7.45
N TYR A 343 14.43 -8.03 6.96
CA TYR A 343 14.48 -9.34 7.59
C TYR A 343 14.99 -10.44 6.64
N GLY A 344 15.07 -10.18 5.33
CA GLY A 344 15.68 -11.08 4.35
C GLY A 344 15.16 -12.51 4.44
N THR A 345 16.10 -13.46 4.58
CA THR A 345 15.86 -14.91 4.62
C THR A 345 15.66 -15.48 6.04
N GLN A 346 15.43 -14.62 7.04
CA GLN A 346 15.35 -15.04 8.45
C GLN A 346 14.24 -16.06 8.73
N ALA A 347 13.20 -16.15 7.89
CA ALA A 347 12.06 -17.04 8.07
C ALA A 347 11.98 -18.18 7.01
N ASP A 348 13.05 -18.44 6.26
CA ASP A 348 13.05 -19.36 5.10
C ASP A 348 12.85 -20.85 5.46
N CYS A 349 13.01 -21.21 6.72
CA CYS A 349 12.66 -22.54 7.26
C CYS A 349 11.15 -22.79 7.31
N LEU A 350 10.32 -21.76 7.09
CA LEU A 350 8.88 -21.89 7.02
C LEU A 350 8.41 -22.08 5.58
N PRO A 351 7.37 -22.90 5.32
CA PRO A 351 6.81 -23.04 3.99
C PRO A 351 6.31 -21.71 3.42
N ARG A 352 6.56 -21.46 2.12
CA ARG A 352 6.09 -20.24 1.43
C ARG A 352 4.59 -20.00 1.59
N THR A 353 3.78 -21.06 1.55
CA THR A 353 2.32 -20.98 1.75
C THR A 353 1.94 -20.48 3.14
N LEU A 354 2.72 -20.82 4.18
CA LEU A 354 2.51 -20.32 5.54
C LEU A 354 2.87 -18.84 5.62
N LEU A 355 3.99 -18.44 5.04
CA LEU A 355 4.44 -17.05 5.01
C LEU A 355 3.49 -16.14 4.21
N ALA A 356 2.85 -16.68 3.16
CA ALA A 356 1.84 -15.96 2.38
C ALA A 356 0.55 -15.73 3.17
N ASN A 357 0.13 -16.71 3.96
CA ASN A 357 -1.09 -16.62 4.77
C ASN A 357 -0.92 -15.80 6.05
N ASN A 358 0.31 -15.64 6.53
CA ASN A 358 0.63 -14.90 7.73
C ASN A 358 1.95 -14.13 7.55
N THR A 359 1.83 -12.95 6.93
CA THR A 359 2.97 -12.13 6.51
C THR A 359 3.84 -11.67 7.67
N ILE A 360 3.27 -11.48 8.87
CA ILE A 360 4.06 -11.10 10.06
C ILE A 360 5.02 -12.21 10.51
N LEU A 361 4.79 -13.49 10.15
CA LEU A 361 5.76 -14.55 10.43
C LEU A 361 7.10 -14.32 9.73
N ARG A 362 7.12 -13.63 8.57
CA ARG A 362 8.37 -13.27 7.89
C ARG A 362 9.21 -12.28 8.70
N GLY A 363 8.54 -11.42 9.47
CA GLY A 363 9.21 -10.41 10.29
C GLY A 363 9.59 -10.93 11.69
N VAL A 364 8.86 -11.92 12.20
CA VAL A 364 8.99 -12.41 13.59
C VAL A 364 9.78 -13.73 13.70
N CYS A 365 9.62 -14.66 12.76
CA CYS A 365 10.37 -15.92 12.80
C CYS A 365 11.84 -15.69 12.47
N TYR A 366 12.71 -16.27 13.28
CA TYR A 366 14.14 -16.38 13.01
C TYR A 366 14.51 -17.86 13.06
N CYS A 367 14.94 -18.41 11.93
CA CYS A 367 15.20 -19.84 11.80
C CYS A 367 16.38 -20.29 12.66
N ILE A 368 16.20 -21.41 13.37
CA ILE A 368 17.23 -22.06 14.20
C ILE A 368 17.99 -23.16 13.47
#